data_AF-G0VCU9-F1
#
_entry.id   AF-G0VCU9-F1
#
_cell.length_a   1.000
_cell.length_b   1.000
_cell.length_c   1.000
_cell.angle_alpha   90.00
_cell.angle_beta   90.00
_cell.angle_gamma   90.00
#
_symmetry.space_group_name_H-M   'P 1'
#
loop_
_entity.id
_entity.type
_entity.pdbx_description
1 polymer ?
#
loop_
_entity_poly.entity_id
_entity_poly.type
_entity_poly.pdbx_seq_one_letter_code
_entity_poly.pdbx_strand_id
1 'polypeptide(L)'
;MYIPPLLNLSDKEINSNHITVIELGAGISGILPVLLSNFVNNYICTDQRGILNKLKHNIKENLLQLNRRKCVSASLGLSQDDPEDGEMRKVNLEVLPLDWETFKIPEQYPDLLRAKTISNIVYILAMDVIYNEYLIDPFLKTLKTLMQFFAEKAHCIVGIHLRDQDVVVQFLEKAMLEYQLSVYHVVDPTLQSSRFSLYYFC
;
A
#
# COMPACT_ATOMS: atom_id res chain seq x y z
N MET A 1 1.03 -18.29 11.60
CA MET A 1 0.69 -17.58 10.35
C MET A 1 1.98 -17.07 9.75
N TYR A 2 2.20 -17.30 8.45
CA TYR A 2 3.41 -16.86 7.76
C TYR A 2 3.04 -15.66 6.88
N ILE A 3 3.68 -14.52 7.13
CA ILE A 3 3.59 -13.34 6.28
C ILE A 3 4.82 -13.40 5.37
N PRO A 4 4.66 -13.44 4.03
CA PRO A 4 5.82 -13.43 3.15
C PRO A 4 6.67 -12.17 3.42
N PRO A 5 8.00 -12.25 3.30
CA PRO A 5 8.85 -11.07 3.50
C PRO A 5 8.62 -10.06 2.38
N LEU A 6 8.38 -8.80 2.75
CA LEU A 6 8.30 -7.67 1.80
C LEU A 6 9.68 -7.09 1.47
N LEU A 7 10.60 -7.14 2.44
CA LEU A 7 11.96 -6.63 2.33
C LEU A 7 12.98 -7.77 2.38
N ASN A 8 14.21 -7.49 1.96
CA ASN A 8 15.33 -8.45 1.92
C ASN A 8 15.12 -9.66 0.99
N LEU A 9 14.18 -9.56 0.06
CA LEU A 9 14.07 -10.50 -1.05
C LEU A 9 15.16 -10.26 -2.09
N SER A 10 15.72 -11.33 -2.63
CA SER A 10 16.53 -11.26 -3.84
C SER A 10 15.67 -10.86 -5.03
N ASP A 11 16.29 -10.29 -6.07
CA ASP A 11 15.53 -9.93 -7.28
C ASP A 11 14.89 -11.12 -7.98
N LYS A 12 15.48 -12.31 -7.84
CA LYS A 12 14.90 -13.55 -8.34
C LYS A 12 13.57 -13.84 -7.65
N GLU A 13 13.52 -13.67 -6.32
CA GLU A 13 12.31 -13.87 -5.52
C GLU A 13 11.26 -12.78 -5.79
N ILE A 14 11.68 -11.52 -5.91
CA ILE A 14 10.77 -10.42 -6.29
C ILE A 14 10.12 -10.75 -7.64
N ASN A 15 10.91 -11.12 -8.65
CA ASN A 15 10.40 -11.40 -9.98
C ASN A 15 9.55 -12.69 -10.05
N SER A 16 9.87 -13.72 -9.28
CA SER A 16 9.05 -14.95 -9.23
C SER A 16 7.72 -14.72 -8.52
N ASN A 17 7.72 -13.93 -7.45
CA ASN A 17 6.51 -13.65 -6.67
C ASN A 17 5.65 -12.54 -7.28
N HIS A 18 6.22 -11.72 -8.15
CA HIS A 18 5.58 -10.57 -8.77
C HIS A 18 4.81 -9.73 -7.75
N ILE A 19 5.55 -9.01 -6.92
CA ILE A 19 5.01 -8.38 -5.72
C ILE A 19 4.38 -7.04 -6.08
N THR A 20 3.16 -6.82 -5.59
CA THR A 20 2.50 -5.51 -5.65
C THR A 20 2.26 -4.96 -4.25
N VAL A 21 2.51 -3.68 -4.07
CA VAL A 21 2.07 -2.93 -2.89
C VAL A 21 0.97 -1.95 -3.29
N ILE A 22 -0.10 -1.91 -2.51
CA ILE A 22 -1.18 -0.93 -2.58
C ILE A 22 -1.14 -0.14 -1.27
N GLU A 23 -0.92 1.16 -1.35
CA GLU A 23 -0.92 2.05 -0.19
C GLU A 23 -2.24 2.83 -0.15
N LEU A 24 -2.96 2.72 0.97
CA LEU A 24 -4.16 3.48 1.27
C LEU A 24 -3.79 4.68 2.13
N GLY A 25 -4.13 5.89 1.67
CA GLY A 25 -3.87 7.12 2.41
C GLY A 25 -2.38 7.51 2.41
N ALA A 26 -1.79 7.56 1.21
CA ALA A 26 -0.37 7.89 1.03
C ALA A 26 0.03 9.30 1.51
N GLY A 27 -0.96 10.19 1.69
CA GLY A 27 -0.75 11.58 2.01
C GLY A 27 -0.03 12.32 0.87
N ILE A 28 0.60 13.45 1.20
CA ILE A 28 1.36 14.22 0.21
C ILE A 28 2.84 13.84 0.15
N SER A 29 3.40 13.22 1.19
CA SER A 29 4.86 13.11 1.35
C SER A 29 5.51 12.15 0.36
N GLY A 30 4.82 11.10 -0.08
CA GLY A 30 5.35 10.13 -1.04
C GLY A 30 6.51 9.27 -0.52
N ILE A 31 6.64 9.11 0.81
CA ILE A 31 7.78 8.42 1.44
C ILE A 31 7.77 6.92 1.11
N LEU A 32 6.68 6.21 1.41
CA LEU A 32 6.58 4.79 1.15
C LEU A 32 6.67 4.42 -0.35
N PRO A 33 6.02 5.12 -1.29
CA PRO A 33 6.14 4.78 -2.70
C PRO A 33 7.57 4.93 -3.20
N VAL A 34 8.30 5.96 -2.75
CA VAL A 34 9.71 6.15 -3.11
C VAL A 34 10.60 5.08 -2.48
N LEU A 35 10.37 4.68 -1.23
CA LEU A 35 11.24 3.70 -0.56
C LEU A 35 10.96 2.27 -1.05
N LEU A 36 9.70 1.83 -0.96
CA LEU A 36 9.30 0.44 -1.15
C LEU A 36 9.31 0.02 -2.62
N SER A 37 9.21 0.96 -3.57
CA SER A 37 9.33 0.65 -5.01
C SER A 37 10.69 0.07 -5.41
N ASN A 38 11.73 0.22 -4.58
CA ASN A 38 13.00 -0.48 -4.79
C ASN A 38 12.91 -2.01 -4.60
N PHE A 39 11.82 -2.52 -4.01
CA PHE A 39 11.69 -3.90 -3.54
C PHE A 39 10.50 -4.66 -4.14
N VAL A 40 9.76 -4.04 -5.07
CA VAL A 40 8.54 -4.63 -5.65
C VAL A 40 8.48 -4.43 -7.17
N ASN A 41 7.61 -5.19 -7.83
CA ASN A 41 7.38 -5.06 -9.27
C ASN A 41 6.39 -3.93 -9.55
N ASN A 42 5.34 -3.81 -8.73
CA ASN A 42 4.35 -2.76 -8.85
C ASN A 42 4.11 -2.07 -7.49
N TYR A 43 3.97 -0.76 -7.53
CA TYR A 43 3.54 0.05 -6.40
C TYR A 43 2.36 0.91 -6.83
N ILE A 44 1.28 0.88 -6.05
CA ILE A 44 0.08 1.68 -6.31
C ILE A 44 -0.15 2.51 -5.05
N CYS A 45 0.16 3.80 -5.08
CA CYS A 45 -0.18 4.71 -3.99
C CYS A 45 -1.51 5.40 -4.26
N THR A 46 -2.37 5.44 -3.24
CA THR A 46 -3.73 5.95 -3.36
C THR A 46 -4.05 6.98 -2.29
N ASP A 47 -4.82 7.99 -2.69
CA ASP A 47 -5.38 8.98 -1.76
C ASP A 47 -6.54 9.72 -2.43
N GLN A 48 -7.13 10.68 -1.72
CA GLN A 48 -8.18 11.55 -2.24
C GLN A 48 -7.66 12.43 -3.39
N ARG A 49 -8.51 12.65 -4.39
CA ARG A 49 -8.17 13.39 -5.62
C ARG A 49 -7.55 14.76 -5.36
N GLY A 50 -7.97 15.44 -4.30
CA GLY A 50 -7.53 16.80 -3.97
C GLY A 50 -6.03 16.94 -3.66
N ILE A 51 -5.38 15.87 -3.21
CA ILE A 51 -3.97 15.94 -2.79
C ILE A 51 -2.99 15.31 -3.78
N LEU A 52 -3.49 14.58 -4.79
CA LEU A 52 -2.66 13.79 -5.69
C LEU A 52 -1.64 14.62 -6.46
N ASN A 53 -1.94 15.87 -6.83
CA ASN A 53 -0.98 16.71 -7.53
C ASN A 53 0.28 16.96 -6.69
N LYS A 54 0.12 17.19 -5.38
CA LYS A 54 1.25 17.37 -4.45
C LYS A 54 1.99 16.06 -4.20
N LEU A 55 1.25 14.95 -4.02
CA LEU A 55 1.84 13.62 -3.90
C LEU A 55 2.70 13.27 -5.13
N LYS A 56 2.16 13.46 -6.34
CA LYS A 56 2.89 13.23 -7.60
C LYS A 56 4.13 14.09 -7.72
N HIS A 57 4.05 15.37 -7.35
CA HIS A 57 5.19 16.27 -7.34
C HIS A 57 6.28 15.77 -6.38
N ASN A 58 5.92 15.46 -5.14
CA ASN A 58 6.89 14.98 -4.13
C ASN A 58 7.53 13.65 -4.52
N ILE A 59 6.78 12.72 -5.12
CA ILE A 59 7.34 11.48 -5.65
C ILE A 59 8.37 11.80 -6.74
N LYS A 60 8.03 12.66 -7.72
CA LYS A 60 8.92 13.04 -8.83
C LYS A 60 10.25 13.61 -8.35
N GLU A 61 10.20 14.57 -7.43
CA GLU A 61 11.39 15.21 -6.86
C GLU A 61 12.32 14.23 -6.15
N ASN A 62 11.79 13.07 -5.74
CA ASN A 62 12.53 12.05 -5.00
C ASN A 62 12.74 10.76 -5.79
N LEU A 63 12.46 10.72 -7.10
CA LEU A 63 12.66 9.51 -7.92
C LEU A 63 14.12 9.07 -7.97
N LEU A 64 15.07 9.99 -7.85
CA LEU A 64 16.50 9.64 -7.76
C LEU A 64 16.83 8.81 -6.51
N GLN A 65 15.94 8.74 -5.52
CA GLN A 65 16.10 7.82 -4.39
C GLN A 65 15.77 6.37 -4.75
N LEU A 66 15.16 6.13 -5.93
CA LEU A 66 14.99 4.81 -6.54
C LEU A 66 16.30 4.32 -7.18
N ASN A 67 17.35 4.22 -6.37
CA ASN A 67 18.70 3.91 -6.84
C ASN A 67 18.87 2.47 -7.36
N ARG A 68 17.86 1.59 -7.15
CA ARG A 68 17.93 0.17 -7.55
C ARG A 68 17.13 -0.16 -8.80
N ARG A 69 16.22 0.71 -9.23
CA ARG A 69 15.24 0.41 -10.28
C ARG A 69 14.85 1.65 -11.08
N LYS A 70 14.67 1.49 -12.38
CA LYS A 70 14.02 2.47 -13.25
C LYS A 70 12.52 2.52 -12.92
N CYS A 71 12.02 3.71 -12.62
CA CYS A 71 10.59 3.93 -12.42
C CYS A 71 9.88 4.11 -13.77
N VAL A 72 8.80 3.38 -13.99
CA VAL A 72 7.84 3.63 -15.08
C VAL A 72 6.48 3.97 -14.47
N SER A 73 5.82 4.98 -15.03
CA SER A 73 4.58 5.50 -14.44
C SER A 73 3.79 6.34 -15.43
N ALA A 74 2.58 5.89 -15.78
CA ALA A 74 1.67 6.69 -16.60
C ALA A 74 1.17 7.93 -15.82
N SER A 75 0.80 7.75 -14.55
CA SER A 75 0.27 8.82 -13.70
C SER A 75 1.28 9.93 -13.38
N LEU A 76 2.58 9.64 -13.49
CA LEU A 76 3.68 10.61 -13.40
C LEU A 76 4.22 11.04 -14.77
N GLY A 77 3.78 10.45 -15.88
CA GLY A 77 4.28 10.78 -17.22
C GLY A 77 5.73 10.35 -17.46
N LEU A 78 6.12 9.20 -16.91
CA LEU A 78 7.44 8.57 -17.07
C LEU A 78 7.32 7.42 -18.07
N SER A 79 8.01 7.53 -19.20
CA SER A 79 7.94 6.58 -20.33
C SER A 79 8.68 5.26 -20.06
N GLN A 80 8.17 4.19 -20.69
CA GLN A 80 8.72 2.83 -20.55
C GLN A 80 10.00 2.60 -21.36
N ASP A 81 10.24 3.39 -22.40
CA ASP A 81 11.21 3.08 -23.46
C ASP A 81 12.20 4.23 -23.63
N ASP A 82 13.35 4.09 -22.97
CA ASP A 82 14.58 4.74 -23.42
C ASP A 82 15.55 3.61 -23.84
N PRO A 83 15.98 3.55 -25.11
CA PRO A 83 16.84 2.48 -25.60
C PRO A 83 18.25 2.48 -24.98
N GLU A 84 18.64 3.55 -24.28
CA GLU A 84 19.94 3.69 -23.61
C GLU A 84 20.01 3.02 -22.23
N ASP A 85 18.89 2.52 -21.69
CA ASP A 85 18.78 2.11 -20.28
C ASP A 85 19.40 0.76 -19.89
N GLY A 86 19.97 0.02 -20.83
CA GLY A 86 20.60 -1.28 -20.54
C GLY A 86 19.69 -2.26 -19.77
N GLU A 87 20.29 -3.12 -18.94
CA GLU A 87 19.59 -4.12 -18.11
C GLU A 87 18.95 -3.53 -16.82
N MET A 88 18.77 -2.20 -16.72
CA MET A 88 18.26 -1.60 -15.48
C MET A 88 16.84 -2.07 -15.18
N ARG A 89 16.65 -2.65 -13.99
CA ARG A 89 15.38 -3.28 -13.57
C ARG A 89 14.27 -2.25 -13.44
N LYS A 90 13.07 -2.58 -13.88
CA LYS A 90 11.92 -1.66 -13.88
C LYS A 90 11.00 -1.89 -12.67
N VAL A 91 10.43 -0.82 -12.13
CA VAL A 91 9.29 -0.82 -11.21
C VAL A 91 8.17 0.01 -11.80
N ASN A 92 6.94 -0.52 -11.77
CA ASN A 92 5.75 0.21 -12.16
C ASN A 92 5.15 0.91 -10.94
N LEU A 93 5.27 2.23 -10.85
CA LEU A 93 4.71 3.03 -9.75
C LEU A 93 3.54 3.86 -10.28
N GLU A 94 2.36 3.68 -9.71
CA GLU A 94 1.17 4.43 -10.12
C GLU A 94 0.53 5.17 -8.95
N VAL A 95 0.02 6.36 -9.26
CA VAL A 95 -0.70 7.24 -8.34
C VAL A 95 -2.13 7.37 -8.84
N LEU A 96 -3.09 6.84 -8.08
CA LEU A 96 -4.51 6.85 -8.45
C LEU A 96 -5.40 7.42 -7.34
N PRO A 97 -6.51 8.09 -7.69
CA PRO A 97 -7.49 8.54 -6.70
C PRO A 97 -8.21 7.34 -6.12
N LEU A 98 -8.29 7.26 -4.79
CA LEU A 98 -9.15 6.30 -4.10
C LEU A 98 -9.74 7.00 -2.88
N ASP A 99 -11.05 7.17 -2.90
CA ASP A 99 -11.82 7.75 -1.81
C ASP A 99 -12.60 6.63 -1.12
N TRP A 100 -12.31 6.38 0.15
CA TRP A 100 -12.89 5.28 0.92
C TRP A 100 -14.40 5.36 1.05
N GLU A 101 -14.99 6.56 1.02
CA GLU A 101 -16.43 6.75 1.15
C GLU A 101 -17.19 6.32 -0.11
N THR A 102 -16.53 6.43 -1.27
CA THR A 102 -17.14 6.17 -2.58
C THR A 102 -16.60 4.91 -3.26
N PHE A 103 -15.52 4.32 -2.77
CA PHE A 103 -14.93 3.10 -3.28
C PHE A 103 -15.87 1.90 -3.13
N LYS A 104 -16.16 1.23 -4.25
CA LYS A 104 -17.10 0.07 -4.28
C LYS A 104 -16.65 -1.06 -5.19
N ILE A 105 -16.10 -0.75 -6.36
CA ILE A 105 -15.85 -1.73 -7.43
C ILE A 105 -14.38 -1.63 -7.85
N PRO A 106 -13.49 -2.49 -7.33
CA PRO A 106 -12.07 -2.49 -7.67
C PRO A 106 -11.81 -2.65 -9.18
N GLU A 107 -12.68 -3.35 -9.90
CA GLU A 107 -12.56 -3.59 -11.34
C GLU A 107 -12.64 -2.30 -12.18
N GLN A 108 -13.17 -1.21 -11.62
CA GLN A 108 -13.16 0.11 -12.28
C GLN A 108 -11.78 0.78 -12.27
N TYR A 109 -10.81 0.20 -11.55
CA TYR A 109 -9.44 0.68 -11.47
C TYR A 109 -8.52 -0.23 -12.29
N PRO A 110 -8.07 0.21 -13.48
CA PRO A 110 -7.25 -0.62 -14.36
C PRO A 110 -5.98 -1.14 -13.69
N ASP A 111 -5.34 -0.35 -12.83
CA ASP A 111 -4.14 -0.75 -12.10
C ASP A 111 -4.40 -1.83 -11.06
N LEU A 112 -5.56 -1.81 -10.38
CA LEU A 112 -5.96 -2.88 -9.45
C LEU A 112 -6.27 -4.17 -10.20
N LEU A 113 -6.95 -4.07 -11.34
CA LEU A 113 -7.25 -5.23 -12.20
C LEU A 113 -5.96 -5.86 -12.76
N ARG A 114 -5.04 -5.02 -13.23
CA ARG A 114 -3.70 -5.44 -13.66
C ARG A 114 -2.99 -6.15 -12.51
N ALA A 115 -2.89 -5.53 -11.34
CA ALA A 115 -2.25 -6.11 -10.17
C ALA A 115 -2.83 -7.49 -9.81
N LYS A 116 -4.16 -7.65 -9.83
CA LYS A 116 -4.84 -8.93 -9.55
C LYS A 116 -4.40 -10.05 -10.49
N THR A 117 -4.17 -9.69 -11.75
CA THR A 117 -3.81 -10.62 -12.82
C THR A 117 -2.35 -11.04 -12.74
N ILE A 118 -1.44 -10.09 -12.54
CA ILE A 118 0.01 -10.33 -12.67
C ILE A 118 0.70 -10.70 -11.36
N SER A 119 0.12 -10.35 -10.21
CA SER A 119 0.78 -10.52 -8.92
C SER A 119 0.47 -11.86 -8.28
N ASN A 120 1.46 -12.48 -7.63
CA ASN A 120 1.21 -13.62 -6.73
C ASN A 120 1.07 -13.16 -5.28
N ILE A 121 1.61 -11.99 -4.94
CA ILE A 121 1.55 -11.40 -3.60
C ILE A 121 1.14 -9.93 -3.72
N VAL A 122 0.14 -9.53 -2.93
CA VAL A 122 -0.35 -8.15 -2.86
C VAL A 122 -0.36 -7.70 -1.41
N TYR A 123 0.49 -6.73 -1.08
CA TYR A 123 0.45 -6.06 0.21
C TYR A 123 -0.47 -4.85 0.15
N ILE A 124 -1.39 -4.75 1.11
CA ILE A 124 -2.20 -3.55 1.30
C ILE A 124 -1.69 -2.87 2.56
N LEU A 125 -1.11 -1.68 2.41
CA LEU A 125 -0.49 -0.91 3.48
C LEU A 125 -1.33 0.31 3.78
N ALA A 126 -1.51 0.61 5.06
CA ALA A 126 -2.09 1.87 5.51
C ALA A 126 -1.37 2.33 6.77
N MET A 127 -0.72 3.50 6.72
CA MET A 127 0.13 3.98 7.81
C MET A 127 -0.41 5.30 8.36
N ASP A 128 -0.81 5.28 9.63
CA ASP A 128 -1.33 6.42 10.39
C ASP A 128 -2.57 7.09 9.78
N VAL A 129 -3.45 6.27 9.17
CA VAL A 129 -4.68 6.73 8.51
C VAL A 129 -5.92 6.73 9.41
N ILE A 130 -5.83 6.11 10.59
CA ILE A 130 -6.92 5.97 11.54
C ILE A 130 -6.75 7.01 12.65
N TYR A 131 -7.28 8.20 12.41
CA TYR A 131 -7.20 9.34 13.34
C TYR A 131 -8.56 10.03 13.58
N ASN A 132 -9.61 9.56 12.89
CA ASN A 132 -10.95 10.11 12.96
C ASN A 132 -11.98 8.97 12.88
N GLU A 133 -12.91 8.92 13.82
CA GLU A 133 -13.97 7.92 13.91
C GLU A 133 -14.83 7.83 12.64
N TYR A 134 -15.06 8.94 11.95
CA TYR A 134 -15.85 8.98 10.71
C TYR A 134 -15.20 8.22 9.55
N LEU A 135 -13.88 8.03 9.60
CA LEU A 135 -13.14 7.33 8.55
C LEU A 135 -13.06 5.81 8.78
N ILE A 136 -13.38 5.32 10.00
CA ILE A 136 -13.25 3.91 10.37
C ILE A 136 -14.08 3.01 9.44
N ASP A 137 -15.37 3.31 9.28
CA ASP A 137 -16.26 2.50 8.45
C ASP A 137 -15.89 2.53 6.95
N PRO A 138 -15.73 3.70 6.32
CA PRO A 138 -15.25 3.79 4.94
C PRO A 138 -13.94 3.01 4.72
N PHE A 139 -12.99 3.15 5.64
CA PHE A 139 -11.70 2.47 5.56
C PHE A 139 -11.85 0.94 5.68
N LEU A 140 -12.53 0.43 6.70
CA LEU A 140 -12.70 -1.01 6.92
C LEU A 140 -13.46 -1.67 5.77
N LYS A 141 -14.48 -0.98 5.22
CA LYS A 141 -15.18 -1.42 4.02
C LYS A 141 -14.23 -1.51 2.83
N THR A 142 -13.44 -0.48 2.58
CA THR A 142 -12.43 -0.46 1.50
C THR A 142 -11.43 -1.61 1.66
N LEU A 143 -10.87 -1.76 2.86
CA LEU A 143 -9.89 -2.80 3.19
C LEU A 143 -10.48 -4.19 2.93
N LYS A 144 -11.68 -4.47 3.44
CA LYS A 144 -12.39 -5.74 3.23
C LYS A 144 -12.68 -6.00 1.76
N THR A 145 -13.13 -4.99 1.01
CA THR A 145 -13.35 -5.11 -0.44
C THR A 145 -12.07 -5.46 -1.18
N LEU A 146 -10.94 -4.83 -0.87
CA LEU A 146 -9.65 -5.14 -1.48
C LEU A 146 -9.16 -6.54 -1.09
N MET A 147 -9.27 -6.92 0.18
CA MET A 147 -8.94 -8.29 0.64
C MET A 147 -9.73 -9.34 -0.11
N GLN A 148 -11.04 -9.15 -0.28
CA GLN A 148 -11.89 -10.07 -1.05
C GLN A 148 -11.53 -10.07 -2.54
N PHE A 149 -11.16 -8.92 -3.09
CA PHE A 149 -10.79 -8.80 -4.50
C PHE A 149 -9.49 -9.51 -4.83
N PHE A 150 -8.49 -9.45 -3.94
CA PHE A 150 -7.19 -10.13 -4.11
C PHE A 150 -7.13 -11.52 -3.48
N ALA A 151 -8.12 -11.89 -2.68
CA ALA A 151 -8.29 -13.18 -2.03
C ALA A 151 -7.00 -13.64 -1.30
N GLU A 152 -6.56 -14.87 -1.52
CA GLU A 152 -5.39 -15.47 -0.86
C GLU A 152 -4.07 -14.74 -1.11
N LYS A 153 -4.02 -13.85 -2.12
CA LYS A 153 -2.84 -13.04 -2.43
C LYS A 153 -2.70 -11.83 -1.50
N ALA A 154 -3.75 -11.47 -0.77
CA ALA A 154 -3.83 -10.24 -0.01
C ALA A 154 -3.17 -10.35 1.38
N HIS A 155 -2.25 -9.45 1.67
CA HIS A 155 -1.60 -9.30 2.98
C HIS A 155 -1.74 -7.87 3.46
N CYS A 156 -2.58 -7.64 4.46
CA CYS A 156 -2.93 -6.29 4.89
C CYS A 156 -2.18 -5.91 6.16
N ILE A 157 -1.52 -4.76 6.16
CA ILE A 157 -0.77 -4.22 7.29
C ILE A 157 -1.24 -2.79 7.55
N VAL A 158 -1.79 -2.56 8.74
CA VAL A 158 -2.22 -1.24 9.20
C VAL A 158 -1.32 -0.81 10.36
N GLY A 159 -0.55 0.25 10.17
CA GLY A 159 0.23 0.90 11.21
C GLY A 159 -0.55 2.07 11.78
N ILE A 160 -0.61 2.19 13.11
CA ILE A 160 -1.36 3.25 13.79
C ILE A 160 -0.46 3.91 14.84
N HIS A 161 -0.46 5.24 14.89
CA HIS A 161 0.11 5.97 16.02
C HIS A 161 -0.83 5.91 17.23
N LEU A 162 -0.31 5.46 18.37
CA LEU A 162 -1.01 5.40 19.66
C LEU A 162 -1.18 6.79 20.29
N ARG A 163 -2.05 7.63 19.70
CA ARG A 163 -2.40 8.98 20.23
C ARG A 163 -3.76 9.03 20.88
N ASP A 164 -4.75 8.39 20.28
CA ASP A 164 -6.13 8.38 20.72
C ASP A 164 -6.57 6.93 20.94
N GLN A 165 -6.74 6.57 22.21
CA GLN A 165 -7.09 5.21 22.58
C GLN A 165 -8.51 4.84 22.15
N ASP A 166 -9.45 5.79 22.21
CA ASP A 166 -10.86 5.52 21.92
C ASP A 166 -11.05 5.24 20.43
N VAL A 167 -10.39 6.01 19.57
CA VAL A 167 -10.38 5.78 18.12
C VAL A 167 -9.76 4.42 17.77
N VAL A 168 -8.65 4.05 18.42
CA VAL A 168 -7.98 2.75 18.18
C VAL A 168 -8.87 1.59 18.65
N VAL A 169 -9.47 1.69 19.83
CA VAL A 169 -10.37 0.66 20.38
C VAL A 169 -11.57 0.49 19.46
N GLN A 170 -12.24 1.58 19.08
CA GLN A 170 -13.39 1.55 18.18
C GLN A 170 -13.02 0.94 16.83
N PHE A 171 -11.85 1.28 16.27
CA PHE A 171 -11.37 0.71 15.01
C PHE A 171 -11.21 -0.81 15.10
N LEU A 172 -10.56 -1.31 16.16
CA LEU A 172 -10.33 -2.76 16.36
C LEU A 172 -11.64 -3.51 16.65
N GLU A 173 -12.51 -2.95 17.49
CA GLU A 173 -13.82 -3.52 17.79
C GLU A 173 -14.67 -3.65 16.53
N LYS A 174 -14.76 -2.57 15.73
CA LYS A 174 -15.48 -2.61 14.45
C LYS A 174 -14.87 -3.63 13.49
N ALA A 175 -13.54 -3.63 13.34
CA ALA A 175 -12.85 -4.58 12.47
C ALA A 175 -13.20 -6.04 12.82
N MET A 176 -13.16 -6.39 14.10
CA MET A 176 -13.34 -7.77 14.57
C MET A 176 -14.81 -8.17 14.67
N LEU A 177 -15.67 -7.31 15.21
CA LEU A 177 -17.05 -7.67 15.55
C LEU A 177 -18.02 -7.40 14.40
N GLU A 178 -17.89 -6.25 13.73
CA GLU A 178 -18.81 -5.85 12.66
C GLU A 178 -18.33 -6.34 11.29
N TYR A 179 -17.05 -6.11 10.98
CA TYR A 179 -16.47 -6.50 9.70
C TYR A 179 -15.95 -7.94 9.68
N GLN A 180 -15.87 -8.61 10.84
CA GLN A 180 -15.45 -10.00 10.99
C GLN A 180 -14.08 -10.29 10.36
N LEU A 181 -13.16 -9.32 10.45
CA LEU A 181 -11.78 -9.45 10.01
C LEU A 181 -10.94 -10.10 11.11
N SER A 182 -10.02 -10.97 10.74
CA SER A 182 -9.05 -11.49 11.72
C SER A 182 -7.90 -10.50 11.85
N VAL A 183 -7.74 -9.95 13.06
CA VAL A 183 -6.72 -8.93 13.35
C VAL A 183 -5.66 -9.48 14.29
N TYR A 184 -4.40 -9.34 13.91
CA TYR A 184 -3.24 -9.79 14.69
C TYR A 184 -2.32 -8.62 14.98
N HIS A 185 -1.97 -8.42 16.25
CA HIS A 185 -0.97 -7.43 16.63
C HIS A 185 0.44 -7.95 16.32
N VAL A 186 1.23 -7.14 15.61
CA VAL A 186 2.64 -7.45 15.31
C VAL A 186 3.50 -7.10 16.51
N VAL A 187 4.07 -8.11 17.14
CA VAL A 187 4.93 -7.98 18.32
C VAL A 187 6.39 -7.90 17.89
N ASP A 188 7.00 -6.73 18.05
CA ASP A 188 8.42 -6.48 17.81
C ASP A 188 8.97 -5.54 18.89
N PRO A 189 10.15 -5.82 19.49
CA PRO A 189 10.71 -4.97 20.56
C PRO A 189 10.93 -3.51 20.16
N THR A 190 11.31 -3.26 18.90
CA THR A 190 11.52 -1.90 18.38
C THR A 190 10.19 -1.17 18.27
N LEU A 191 9.17 -1.82 17.71
CA LEU A 191 7.81 -1.26 17.64
C LEU A 191 7.21 -1.01 19.01
N GLN A 192 7.38 -1.94 19.96
CA GLN A 192 6.90 -1.80 21.33
C GLN A 192 7.57 -0.64 22.10
N SER A 193 8.82 -0.32 21.76
CA SER A 193 9.51 0.86 22.29
C SER A 193 9.07 2.17 21.63
N SER A 194 8.30 2.09 20.54
CA SER A 194 7.81 3.23 19.78
C SER A 194 6.39 3.66 20.21
N ARG A 195 5.85 4.67 19.53
CA ARG A 195 4.45 5.10 19.66
C ARG A 195 3.55 4.54 18.56
N PHE A 196 4.01 3.51 17.85
CA PHE A 196 3.28 2.89 16.75
C PHE A 196 2.97 1.42 17.06
N SER A 197 1.78 1.00 16.69
CA SER A 197 1.38 -0.41 16.65
C SER A 197 1.11 -0.81 15.21
N LEU A 198 1.53 -2.02 14.85
CA LEU A 198 1.21 -2.62 13.55
C LEU A 198 0.22 -3.76 13.75
N TYR A 199 -0.78 -3.81 12.88
CA TYR A 199 -1.81 -4.82 12.85
C TYR A 199 -1.84 -5.50 11.49
N TYR A 200 -1.82 -6.82 11.50
CA TYR A 200 -1.99 -7.64 10.30
C TYR A 200 -3.44 -8.11 10.19
N PHE A 201 -4.03 -7.99 9.01
CA PHE A 201 -5.40 -8.39 8.72
C PHE A 201 -5.42 -9.56 7.72
N CYS A 202 -6.23 -10.59 8.00
CA CYS A 202 -6.55 -11.68 7.08
C CYS A 202 -8.02 -12.09 7.11
#